data_AF-A0A812XKN7-F1
#
_entry.id   AF-A0A812XKN7-F1
#
_cell.length_a   1.000
_cell.length_b   1.000
_cell.length_c   1.000
_cell.angle_alpha   90.00
_cell.angle_beta   90.00
_cell.angle_gamma   90.00
#
_symmetry.space_group_name_H-M   'P 1'
#
loop_
_entity.id
_entity.type
_entity.pdbx_description
1 polymer ?
#
loop_
_entity_poly.entity_id
_entity_poly.type
_entity_poly.pdbx_seq_one_letter_code
_entity_poly.pdbx_strand_id
1 'polypeptide(L)'
;MCFCVTSSCSNDSNAGMDVAVALKSLQVDRKVGPVSKELFTPGAAAGKRRLEEFVRKRLSIFGKQRNDPTKQALSGLSPWIKFGQISAQRCALVVKKAAKGAAKSAAADFLEESIVRRELSDNFCWYNQNYDSLKGASAWAAVPAVFQCLQISCVKATV
;
A
#
# COMPACT_ATOMS: atom_id res chain seq x y z
N MET A 1 24.74 7.21 -18.34
CA MET A 1 24.36 8.62 -18.61
C MET A 1 23.79 9.20 -17.33
N CYS A 2 24.62 9.96 -16.63
CA CYS A 2 24.27 10.70 -15.42
C CYS A 2 23.76 12.07 -15.89
N PHE A 3 22.48 12.38 -15.73
CA PHE A 3 22.00 13.74 -15.95
C PHE A 3 22.24 14.54 -14.67
N CYS A 4 23.44 15.10 -14.58
CA CYS A 4 23.74 16.21 -13.70
C CYS A 4 23.08 17.45 -14.31
N VAL A 5 22.03 17.99 -13.69
CA VAL A 5 21.56 19.35 -13.99
C VAL A 5 22.13 20.27 -12.92
N THR A 6 23.39 20.66 -13.11
CA THR A 6 23.89 21.93 -12.58
C THR A 6 23.86 22.92 -13.72
N SER A 7 22.76 23.68 -13.82
CA SER A 7 22.73 24.93 -14.56
C SER A 7 21.78 25.86 -13.82
N SER A 8 22.37 26.88 -13.23
CA SER A 8 21.73 28.08 -12.72
C SER A 8 20.69 28.62 -13.71
N CYS A 9 19.43 28.64 -13.30
CA CYS A 9 18.37 29.42 -13.93
C CYS A 9 17.95 30.51 -12.95
N SER A 10 18.02 31.72 -13.48
CA SER A 10 17.79 33.01 -12.85
C SER A 10 16.37 33.16 -12.34
N ASN A 11 16.26 33.97 -11.28
CA ASN A 11 15.10 34.65 -10.71
C ASN A 11 13.83 34.68 -11.58
N ASP A 12 12.98 33.66 -11.45
CA ASP A 12 11.56 33.75 -11.74
C ASP A 12 10.82 33.90 -10.41
N SER A 13 10.02 34.95 -10.28
CA SER A 13 9.09 35.18 -9.18
C SER A 13 8.00 34.12 -9.18
N ASN A 14 8.34 32.89 -8.81
CA ASN A 14 7.38 31.90 -8.37
C ASN A 14 6.96 32.34 -6.97
N ALA A 15 5.74 32.85 -6.84
CA ALA A 15 5.10 32.93 -5.53
C ALA A 15 4.92 31.49 -5.03
N GLY A 16 5.99 30.93 -4.45
CA GLY A 16 6.00 29.58 -3.90
C GLY A 16 4.87 29.47 -2.90
N MET A 17 4.16 28.33 -2.92
CA MET A 17 3.12 28.06 -1.95
C MET A 17 3.69 28.22 -0.54
N ASP A 18 3.18 29.18 0.23
CA ASP A 18 3.56 29.36 1.63
C ASP A 18 3.00 28.17 2.42
N VAL A 19 3.90 27.22 2.70
CA VAL A 19 3.58 26.00 3.43
C VAL A 19 3.02 26.32 4.82
N ALA A 20 3.45 27.41 5.47
CA ALA A 20 2.96 27.78 6.78
C ALA A 20 1.50 28.26 6.72
N VAL A 21 1.13 29.00 5.68
CA VAL A 21 -0.26 29.40 5.43
C VAL A 21 -1.12 28.19 5.10
N ALA A 22 -0.67 27.30 4.21
CA ALA A 22 -1.40 26.08 3.85
C ALA A 22 -1.59 25.12 5.05
N LEU A 23 -0.59 25.01 5.94
CA LEU A 23 -0.69 24.21 7.16
C LEU A 23 -1.67 24.79 8.18
N LYS A 24 -1.86 26.12 8.20
CA LYS A 24 -2.84 26.79 9.07
C LYS A 24 -4.27 26.63 8.55
N SER A 25 -4.48 26.51 7.24
CA SER A 25 -5.82 26.32 6.67
C SER A 25 -6.38 24.91 6.84
N LEU A 26 -5.54 23.91 7.13
CA LEU A 26 -5.98 22.52 7.29
C LEU A 26 -6.66 22.31 8.66
N GLN A 27 -7.89 21.78 8.65
CA GLN A 27 -8.59 21.31 9.84
C GLN A 27 -8.06 19.94 10.26
N VAL A 28 -6.99 19.92 11.06
CA VAL A 28 -6.32 18.69 11.54
C VAL A 28 -6.41 18.63 13.06
N ASP A 29 -6.77 17.47 13.60
CA ASP A 29 -6.61 17.22 15.03
C ASP A 29 -5.13 17.13 15.40
N ARG A 30 -4.61 18.20 16.03
CA ARG A 30 -3.21 18.31 16.46
C ARG A 30 -2.93 17.65 17.82
N LYS A 31 -3.93 17.04 18.47
CA LYS A 31 -3.73 16.29 19.71
C LYS A 31 -3.01 14.96 19.46
N VAL A 32 -3.17 14.40 18.25
CA VAL A 32 -2.46 13.19 17.84
C VAL A 32 -1.01 13.52 17.53
N GLY A 33 -0.11 13.08 18.40
CA GLY A 33 1.33 13.27 18.23
C GLY A 33 1.88 12.51 17.02
N PRO A 34 3.05 12.93 16.50
CA PRO A 34 3.72 12.20 15.42
C PRO A 34 4.11 10.80 15.89
N VAL A 35 4.07 9.85 14.96
CA VAL A 35 4.58 8.50 15.20
C VAL A 35 6.07 8.58 15.59
N SER A 36 6.44 7.80 16.59
CA SER A 36 7.81 7.69 17.10
C SER A 36 8.81 7.42 15.97
N LYS A 37 9.87 8.23 15.87
CA LYS A 37 10.89 8.13 14.80
C LYS A 37 11.66 6.81 14.85
N GLU A 38 11.66 6.17 16.01
CA GLU A 38 12.21 4.86 16.31
C GLU A 38 11.52 3.76 15.52
N LEU A 39 10.20 3.89 15.30
CA LEU A 39 9.41 2.92 14.52
C LEU A 39 9.43 3.25 13.03
N PHE A 40 9.22 4.52 12.67
CA PHE A 40 9.12 4.95 11.28
C PHE A 40 9.87 6.27 11.06
N THR A 41 11.10 6.17 10.55
CA THR A 41 11.83 7.35 10.06
C THR A 41 11.34 7.70 8.65
N PRO A 42 10.86 8.93 8.39
CA PRO A 42 10.42 9.32 7.04
C PRO A 42 11.60 9.45 6.08
N GLY A 43 11.29 9.48 4.78
CA GLY A 43 12.22 9.78 3.69
C GLY A 43 12.64 8.57 2.86
N ALA A 44 13.02 8.83 1.62
CA ALA A 44 13.38 7.78 0.64
C ALA A 44 14.55 6.90 1.11
N ALA A 45 15.54 7.49 1.80
CA ALA A 45 16.67 6.75 2.35
C ALA A 45 16.22 5.73 3.41
N ALA A 46 15.30 6.11 4.30
CA ALA A 46 14.76 5.21 5.31
C ALA A 46 13.92 4.08 4.70
N GLY A 47 13.09 4.39 3.70
CA GLY A 47 12.31 3.37 2.98
C GLY A 47 13.20 2.34 2.28
N LYS A 48 14.29 2.78 1.65
CA LYS A 48 15.29 1.86 1.05
C LYS A 48 15.95 0.97 2.10
N ARG A 49 16.40 1.52 3.23
CA ARG A 49 16.97 0.74 4.33
C ARG A 49 15.99 -0.31 4.86
N ARG A 50 14.71 0.05 5.00
CA ARG A 50 13.66 -0.87 5.44
C ARG A 50 13.44 -2.03 4.47
N LEU A 51 13.48 -1.75 3.16
CA LEU A 51 13.36 -2.76 2.11
C LEU A 51 14.55 -3.73 2.14
N GLU A 52 15.77 -3.21 2.26
CA GLU A 52 16.98 -4.04 2.37
C GLU A 52 16.98 -4.92 3.61
N GLU A 53 16.54 -4.37 4.75
CA GLU A 53 16.38 -5.12 5.98
C GLU A 53 15.33 -6.25 5.83
N PHE A 54 14.17 -5.93 5.23
CA PHE A 54 13.13 -6.92 4.97
C PHE A 54 13.68 -8.09 4.14
N VAL A 55 14.33 -7.78 3.02
CA VAL A 55 14.91 -8.78 2.12
C VAL A 55 15.95 -9.65 2.81
N ARG A 56 16.81 -9.05 3.63
CA ARG A 56 17.91 -9.77 4.30
C ARG A 56 17.45 -10.65 5.45
N LYS A 57 16.50 -10.16 6.27
CA LYS A 57 16.17 -10.78 7.56
C LYS A 57 14.83 -11.49 7.59
N ARG A 58 13.85 -11.04 6.79
CA ARG A 58 12.43 -11.38 6.99
C ARG A 58 11.77 -12.01 5.78
N LEU A 59 12.33 -11.84 4.59
CA LEU A 59 11.77 -12.42 3.36
C LEU A 59 11.65 -13.95 3.44
N SER A 60 12.58 -14.65 4.09
CA SER A 60 12.54 -16.12 4.24
C SER A 60 11.36 -16.63 5.07
N ILE A 61 10.92 -15.85 6.07
CA ILE A 61 9.81 -16.21 6.96
C ILE A 61 8.48 -15.60 6.51
N PHE A 62 8.50 -14.62 5.60
CA PHE A 62 7.33 -13.86 5.16
C PHE A 62 6.17 -14.76 4.71
N GLY A 63 6.43 -15.69 3.78
CA GLY A 63 5.36 -16.54 3.24
C GLY A 63 4.61 -17.36 4.29
N LYS A 64 5.33 -17.91 5.28
CA LYS A 64 4.73 -18.75 6.34
C LYS A 64 4.15 -17.95 7.51
N GLN A 65 4.73 -16.80 7.84
CA GLN A 65 4.44 -16.10 9.09
C GLN A 65 3.73 -14.74 8.89
N ARG A 66 3.41 -14.34 7.65
CA ARG A 66 2.70 -13.06 7.38
C ARG A 66 1.34 -12.93 8.08
N ASN A 67 0.69 -14.06 8.41
CA ASN A 67 -0.62 -14.08 9.05
C ASN A 67 -0.54 -14.17 10.58
N ASP A 68 0.66 -14.28 11.15
CA ASP A 68 0.86 -14.35 12.61
C ASP A 68 1.27 -12.96 13.14
N PRO A 69 0.38 -12.26 13.87
CA PRO A 69 0.67 -10.91 14.39
C PRO A 69 1.75 -10.91 15.48
N THR A 70 2.08 -12.06 16.06
CA THR A 70 3.15 -12.18 17.07
C THR A 70 4.54 -12.20 16.43
N LYS A 71 4.63 -12.43 15.11
CA LYS A 71 5.89 -12.52 14.37
C LYS A 71 6.14 -11.25 13.56
N GLN A 72 7.36 -10.73 13.65
CA GLN A 72 7.79 -9.62 12.79
C GLN A 72 8.17 -10.11 11.39
N ALA A 73 7.22 -10.67 10.65
CA ALA A 73 7.43 -11.23 9.31
C ALA A 73 7.20 -10.21 8.19
N LEU A 74 6.31 -9.23 8.39
CA LEU A 74 5.87 -8.27 7.37
C LEU A 74 6.98 -7.31 6.93
N SER A 75 6.91 -6.80 5.69
CA SER A 75 7.88 -5.81 5.19
C SER A 75 7.88 -4.51 5.98
N GLY A 76 6.70 -4.07 6.42
CA GLY A 76 6.49 -2.77 7.06
C GLY A 76 6.72 -1.60 6.11
N LEU A 77 6.66 -1.81 4.79
CA LEU A 77 6.96 -0.78 3.78
C LEU A 77 5.77 0.15 3.48
N SER A 78 4.58 -0.15 3.98
CA SER A 78 3.36 0.57 3.64
C SER A 78 3.43 2.09 3.85
N PRO A 79 4.06 2.64 4.92
CA PRO A 79 4.11 4.10 5.08
C PRO A 79 4.93 4.77 3.97
N TRP A 80 6.09 4.21 3.60
CA TRP A 80 6.92 4.77 2.54
C TRP A 80 6.28 4.63 1.16
N ILE A 81 5.54 3.55 0.90
CA ILE A 81 4.82 3.35 -0.36
C ILE A 81 3.64 4.33 -0.45
N LYS A 82 2.85 4.48 0.63
CA LYS A 82 1.67 5.36 0.67
C LYS A 82 2.02 6.81 0.37
N PHE A 83 3.18 7.28 0.85
CA PHE A 83 3.66 8.65 0.61
C PHE A 83 4.59 8.79 -0.62
N GLY A 84 4.75 7.73 -1.44
CA GLY A 84 5.60 7.79 -2.63
C GLY A 84 7.10 7.97 -2.35
N GLN A 85 7.54 7.78 -1.11
CA GLN A 85 8.95 7.89 -0.72
C GLN A 85 9.79 6.73 -1.27
N ILE A 86 9.14 5.61 -1.59
CA ILE A 86 9.73 4.50 -2.34
C ILE A 86 8.74 3.99 -3.39
N SER A 87 9.25 3.72 -4.60
CA SER A 87 8.44 3.11 -5.66
C SER A 87 8.15 1.64 -5.35
N ALA A 88 6.88 1.27 -5.47
CA ALA A 88 6.42 -0.10 -5.42
C ALA A 88 7.12 -1.04 -6.42
N GLN A 89 7.30 -0.59 -7.66
CA GLN A 89 7.99 -1.33 -8.70
C GLN A 89 9.45 -1.59 -8.30
N ARG A 90 10.10 -0.61 -7.65
CA ARG A 90 11.45 -0.81 -7.10
C ARG A 90 11.46 -1.91 -6.05
N CYS A 91 10.50 -1.93 -5.13
CA CYS A 91 10.37 -2.98 -4.13
C CYS A 91 10.23 -4.37 -4.79
N ALA A 92 9.34 -4.50 -5.78
CA ALA A 92 9.14 -5.74 -6.52
C ALA A 92 10.42 -6.25 -7.21
N LEU A 93 11.15 -5.37 -7.89
CA LEU A 93 12.41 -5.72 -8.55
C LEU A 93 13.48 -6.19 -7.56
N VAL A 94 13.62 -5.52 -6.42
CA VAL A 94 14.61 -5.86 -5.39
C VAL A 94 14.27 -7.21 -4.75
N VAL A 95 13.00 -7.44 -4.40
CA VAL A 95 12.55 -8.72 -3.83
C VAL A 95 12.71 -9.86 -4.83
N LYS A 96 12.34 -9.65 -6.10
CA LYS A 96 12.53 -10.64 -7.18
C LYS A 96 14.00 -10.99 -7.36
N LYS A 97 14.91 -10.02 -7.32
CA LYS A 97 16.37 -10.25 -7.42
C LYS A 97 16.92 -11.03 -6.23
N ALA A 98 16.36 -10.84 -5.04
CA ALA A 98 16.79 -11.52 -3.83
C ALA A 98 16.17 -12.92 -3.62
N ALA A 99 15.16 -13.27 -4.42
CA ALA A 99 14.45 -14.54 -4.35
C ALA A 99 15.36 -15.74 -4.71
N LYS A 100 15.97 -16.36 -3.69
CA LYS A 100 16.85 -17.53 -3.82
C LYS A 100 16.39 -18.65 -2.89
N GLY A 101 16.58 -19.91 -3.31
CA GLY A 101 16.26 -21.09 -2.50
C GLY A 101 14.84 -21.07 -1.92
N ALA A 102 14.74 -21.30 -0.61
CA ALA A 102 13.49 -21.31 0.14
C ALA A 102 12.74 -19.97 0.17
N ALA A 103 13.39 -18.85 -0.19
CA ALA A 103 12.76 -17.53 -0.22
C ALA A 103 11.96 -17.25 -1.51
N LYS A 104 11.98 -18.15 -2.51
CA LYS A 104 11.26 -17.96 -3.77
C LYS A 104 9.74 -17.89 -3.59
N SER A 105 9.16 -18.80 -2.80
CA SER A 105 7.72 -18.79 -2.52
C SER A 105 7.31 -17.51 -1.77
N ALA A 106 8.06 -17.15 -0.73
CA ALA A 106 7.81 -15.94 0.03
C ALA A 106 7.97 -14.66 -0.80
N ALA A 107 8.86 -14.64 -1.80
CA ALA A 107 8.96 -13.55 -2.75
C ALA A 107 7.73 -13.46 -3.67
N ALA A 108 7.19 -14.60 -4.12
CA ALA A 108 5.94 -14.64 -4.88
C ALA A 108 4.77 -14.11 -4.04
N ASP A 109 4.65 -14.53 -2.78
CA ASP A 109 3.64 -14.02 -1.85
C ASP A 109 3.76 -12.50 -1.65
N PHE A 110 4.99 -11.98 -1.55
CA PHE A 110 5.22 -10.54 -1.46
C PHE A 110 4.79 -9.82 -2.74
N LEU A 111 5.08 -10.37 -3.91
CA LEU A 111 4.68 -9.79 -5.20
C LEU A 111 3.15 -9.79 -5.37
N GLU A 112 2.46 -10.83 -4.91
CA GLU A 112 1.00 -10.91 -4.89
C GLU A 112 0.39 -9.78 -4.06
N GLU A 113 0.83 -9.62 -2.80
CA GLU A 113 0.31 -8.56 -1.92
C GLU A 113 0.70 -7.16 -2.43
N SER A 114 1.93 -7.01 -2.94
CA SER A 114 2.46 -5.71 -3.33
C SER A 114 2.09 -5.27 -4.73
N ILE A 115 1.74 -6.15 -5.66
CA ILE A 115 1.32 -5.77 -7.02
C ILE A 115 -0.18 -5.99 -7.14
N VAL A 116 -0.61 -7.24 -7.07
CA VAL A 116 -2.01 -7.61 -7.35
C VAL A 116 -2.96 -6.92 -6.39
N ARG A 117 -2.78 -7.08 -5.07
CA ARG A 117 -3.73 -6.51 -4.09
C ARG A 117 -3.68 -4.99 -4.01
N ARG A 118 -2.50 -4.38 -4.12
CA ARG A 118 -2.39 -2.91 -4.15
C ARG A 118 -3.08 -2.34 -5.39
N GLU A 119 -2.72 -2.84 -6.57
CA GLU A 119 -3.24 -2.29 -7.84
C GLU A 119 -4.71 -2.66 -8.06
N LEU A 120 -5.18 -3.78 -7.50
CA LEU A 120 -6.61 -4.09 -7.42
C LEU A 120 -7.37 -3.11 -6.52
N SER A 121 -6.75 -2.63 -5.43
CA SER A 121 -7.37 -1.61 -4.58
C SER A 121 -7.48 -0.28 -5.31
N ASP A 122 -6.44 0.11 -6.06
CA ASP A 122 -6.47 1.31 -6.90
C ASP A 122 -7.51 1.16 -8.04
N ASN A 123 -7.58 -0.02 -8.66
CA ASN A 123 -8.61 -0.37 -9.64
C ASN A 123 -10.02 -0.21 -9.04
N PHE A 124 -10.26 -0.74 -7.85
CA PHE A 124 -11.55 -0.63 -7.17
C PHE A 124 -11.93 0.83 -6.93
N CYS A 125 -11.05 1.64 -6.33
CA CYS A 125 -11.32 3.06 -6.08
C CYS A 125 -11.49 3.88 -7.37
N TRP A 126 -10.81 3.50 -8.44
CA TRP A 126 -10.90 4.20 -9.73
C TRP A 126 -12.22 3.92 -10.46
N TYR A 127 -12.62 2.64 -10.54
CA TYR A 127 -13.80 2.23 -11.30
C TYR A 127 -15.10 2.26 -10.48
N ASN A 128 -15.02 2.36 -9.15
CA ASN A 128 -16.17 2.41 -8.27
C ASN A 128 -16.24 3.75 -7.54
N GLN A 129 -17.17 4.62 -7.96
CA GLN A 129 -17.40 5.91 -7.30
C GLN A 129 -17.89 5.78 -5.86
N ASN A 130 -18.48 4.64 -5.48
CA ASN A 130 -19.01 4.38 -4.14
C ASN A 130 -18.07 3.47 -3.32
N TYR A 131 -16.75 3.56 -3.51
CA TYR A 131 -15.77 2.66 -2.89
C TYR A 131 -15.76 2.70 -1.35
N ASP A 132 -16.22 3.81 -0.76
CA ASP A 132 -16.32 4.05 0.69
C ASP A 132 -17.73 3.81 1.25
N SER A 133 -18.63 3.23 0.44
CA SER A 133 -20.02 2.96 0.82
C SER A 133 -20.41 1.49 0.57
N LEU A 134 -21.40 0.98 1.32
CA LEU A 134 -21.99 -0.33 1.09
C LEU A 134 -22.58 -0.47 -0.33
N LYS A 135 -22.96 0.65 -0.98
CA LYS A 135 -23.42 0.66 -2.38
C LYS A 135 -22.35 0.22 -3.38
N GLY A 136 -21.08 0.36 -3.02
CA GLY A 136 -19.96 -0.10 -3.85
C GLY A 136 -19.67 -1.59 -3.72
N ALA A 137 -20.33 -2.30 -2.80
CA ALA A 137 -20.17 -3.74 -2.66
C ALA A 137 -20.82 -4.50 -3.84
N SER A 138 -20.30 -5.68 -4.13
CA SER A 138 -20.91 -6.61 -5.08
C SER A 138 -22.33 -6.99 -4.66
N ALA A 139 -23.22 -7.24 -5.64
CA ALA A 139 -24.63 -7.52 -5.37
C ALA A 139 -24.88 -8.64 -4.34
N TRP A 140 -24.08 -9.72 -4.35
CA TRP A 140 -24.22 -10.82 -3.38
C TRP A 140 -23.90 -10.41 -1.92
N ALA A 141 -23.07 -9.38 -1.73
CA ALA A 141 -22.69 -8.86 -0.42
C ALA A 141 -23.60 -7.70 0.04
N ALA A 142 -24.24 -7.02 -0.92
CA ALA A 142 -25.14 -5.90 -0.65
C ALA A 142 -26.51 -6.35 -0.12
N VAL A 143 -26.91 -7.60 -0.38
CA VAL A 143 -28.17 -8.18 0.11
C VAL A 143 -27.90 -9.03 1.35
N PRO A 144 -28.63 -8.83 2.46
CA PRO A 144 -28.56 -9.75 3.59
C PRO A 144 -28.92 -11.17 3.12
N ALA A 145 -28.06 -12.15 3.42
CA ALA A 145 -28.16 -13.54 2.96
C ALA A 145 -29.53 -14.23 3.17
N VAL A 146 -30.39 -13.65 4.02
CA VAL A 146 -31.77 -14.08 4.28
C VAL A 146 -32.66 -14.06 3.02
N PHE A 147 -32.47 -13.11 2.10
CA PHE A 147 -33.31 -13.01 0.89
C PHE A 147 -32.89 -13.95 -0.25
N GLN A 148 -31.63 -14.41 -0.26
CA GLN A 148 -31.10 -15.22 -1.36
C GLN A 148 -31.54 -16.69 -1.26
N CYS A 149 -31.79 -17.18 -0.06
CA CYS A 149 -32.31 -18.54 0.18
C CYS A 149 -33.77 -18.72 -0.29
N LEU A 150 -34.56 -17.63 -0.30
CA LEU A 150 -35.97 -17.63 -0.76
C LEU A 150 -36.11 -17.64 -2.29
N GLN A 151 -35.16 -17.05 -3.03
CA GLN A 151 -35.20 -17.03 -4.50
C GLN A 151 -34.70 -18.34 -5.13
N ILE A 152 -33.78 -19.07 -4.48
CA ILE A 152 -33.28 -20.36 -4.98
C ILE A 152 -34.32 -21.48 -4.78
N SER A 153 -35.16 -21.37 -3.75
CA SER A 153 -36.23 -22.35 -3.48
C SER A 153 -37.44 -22.22 -4.42
N CYS A 154 -37.67 -21.06 -5.04
CA CYS A 154 -38.88 -20.81 -5.83
C CYS A 154 -38.77 -21.23 -7.31
N VAL A 155 -37.56 -21.32 -7.87
CA VAL A 155 -37.35 -21.68 -9.31
C VAL A 155 -37.41 -23.19 -9.56
N LYS A 156 -37.38 -24.04 -8.52
CA LYS A 156 -37.50 -25.50 -8.66
C LYS A 156 -38.92 -26.05 -8.45
N ALA A 157 -39.92 -25.19 -8.23
CA ALA A 157 -41.30 -25.59 -7.93
C ALA A 157 -42.31 -25.21 -9.02
N THR A 158 -41.86 -25.08 -10.27
CA THR A 158 -42.76 -24.91 -11.43
C THR A 158 -42.39 -25.92 -12.52
N VAL A 159 -42.73 -27.17 -12.23
CA VAL A 159 -43.20 -28.18 -13.19
C VAL A 159 -44.54 -28.64 -12.68
#